data_AF-A0A0D7PXN7-F1
#
_entry.id   AF-A0A0D7PXN7-F1
#
_cell.length_a   1.000
_cell.length_b   1.000
_cell.length_c   1.000
_cell.angle_alpha   90.00
_cell.angle_beta   90.00
_cell.angle_gamma   90.00
#
_symmetry.space_group_name_H-M   'P 1'
#
loop_
_entity.id
_entity.type
_entity.pdbx_description
1 polymer ?
#
loop_
_entity_poly.entity_id
_entity_poly.type
_entity_poly.pdbx_seq_one_letter_code
_entity_poly.pdbx_strand_id
1 'polypeptide(L)'
;MPLELGLKRPELLDVLDDLAELLTVIPIAALEPVLVRCEEALRDVVPSRNGSMRDAHVLALAWSVEADVWTTDRDFAGTGVATWSTPNLMRGLADVGAG
;
A
#
# COMPACT_ATOMS: atom_id res chain seq x y z
N MET A 1 -12.86 8.86 16.13
CA MET A 1 -11.64 9.01 16.96
C MET A 1 -10.77 9.99 16.20
N PRO A 2 -10.42 11.16 16.75
CA PRO A 2 -9.65 12.14 15.98
C PRO A 2 -8.24 11.60 15.74
N LEU A 3 -7.77 11.73 14.50
CA LEU A 3 -6.40 11.41 14.12
C LEU A 3 -5.49 12.51 14.67
N GLU A 4 -4.94 12.34 15.87
CA GLU A 4 -3.81 13.16 16.36
C GLU A 4 -2.53 12.78 15.59
N LEU A 5 -2.52 13.04 14.29
CA LEU A 5 -1.30 13.13 13.50
C LEU A 5 -0.57 14.37 13.99
N GLY A 6 0.73 14.25 14.34
CA GLY A 6 1.59 15.32 14.86
C GLY A 6 1.78 16.49 13.90
N LEU A 7 0.69 17.16 13.55
CA LEU A 7 0.58 18.24 12.60
C LEU A 7 1.13 19.50 13.25
N LYS A 8 2.10 20.11 12.58
CA LYS A 8 2.61 21.45 12.94
C LYS A 8 1.64 22.58 12.56
N ARG A 9 0.40 22.22 12.18
CA ARG A 9 -0.69 23.10 11.73
C ARG A 9 -2.03 22.56 12.27
N PRO A 10 -2.33 22.75 13.57
CA PRO A 10 -3.53 22.22 14.21
C PRO A 10 -4.83 22.77 13.59
N GLU A 11 -4.77 23.92 12.93
CA GLU A 11 -5.89 24.51 12.18
C GLU A 11 -6.38 23.64 11.00
N LEU A 12 -5.64 22.59 10.63
CA LEU A 12 -6.03 21.66 9.58
C LEU A 12 -6.68 20.38 10.11
N LEU A 13 -6.84 20.23 11.43
CA LEU A 13 -7.47 19.04 12.01
C LEU A 13 -8.91 18.88 11.52
N ASP A 14 -9.70 19.95 11.53
CA ASP A 14 -11.09 19.91 11.05
C ASP A 14 -11.16 19.47 9.57
N VAL A 15 -10.24 19.95 8.73
CA VAL A 15 -10.17 19.55 7.31
C VAL A 15 -9.79 18.07 7.15
N LEU A 16 -8.95 17.54 8.04
CA LEU A 16 -8.59 16.12 8.02
C LEU A 16 -9.71 15.22 8.51
N ASP A 17 -10.48 15.67 9.50
CA ASP A 17 -11.67 14.96 9.95
C ASP A 17 -12.71 14.92 8.83
N ASP A 18 -12.98 16.03 8.15
CA ASP A 18 -13.86 16.09 6.96
C ASP A 18 -13.39 15.13 5.86
N LEU A 19 -12.07 15.08 5.58
CA LEU A 19 -11.52 14.14 4.60
C LEU A 19 -11.64 12.69 5.06
N ALA A 20 -11.44 12.41 6.34
CA ALA A 20 -11.54 11.06 6.89
C ALA A 20 -12.97 10.51 6.81
N GLU A 21 -13.99 11.37 6.92
CA GLU A 21 -15.40 10.98 6.72
C GLU A 21 -15.70 10.52 5.28
N LEU A 22 -14.91 10.95 4.30
CA LEU A 22 -15.04 10.50 2.90
C LEU A 22 -14.34 9.18 2.63
N LEU A 23 -13.54 8.67 3.57
CA LEU A 23 -12.77 7.44 3.40
C LEU A 23 -13.52 6.24 3.97
N THR A 24 -13.53 5.14 3.22
CA THR A 24 -13.94 3.85 3.75
C THR A 24 -12.76 3.21 4.48
N VAL A 25 -12.84 3.14 5.81
CA VAL A 25 -11.81 2.52 6.65
C VAL A 25 -12.05 1.01 6.72
N ILE A 26 -11.08 0.24 6.22
CA ILE A 26 -11.12 -1.23 6.29
C ILE A 26 -10.26 -1.71 7.46
N PRO A 27 -10.81 -2.46 8.44
CA PRO A 27 -10.03 -3.05 9.51
C PRO A 27 -9.02 -4.06 8.98
N ILE A 28 -7.79 -4.01 9.48
CA ILE A 28 -6.71 -4.93 9.08
C ILE A 28 -7.11 -6.41 9.29
N ALA A 29 -7.89 -6.71 10.33
CA ALA A 29 -8.37 -8.08 10.59
C ALA A 29 -9.18 -8.66 9.42
N ALA A 30 -9.88 -7.82 8.64
CA ALA A 30 -10.60 -8.25 7.45
C ALA A 30 -9.67 -8.64 6.29
N LEU A 31 -8.39 -8.26 6.35
CA LEU A 31 -7.38 -8.53 5.33
C LEU A 31 -6.49 -9.73 5.69
N GLU A 32 -6.61 -10.29 6.90
CA GLU A 32 -5.83 -11.44 7.38
C GLU A 32 -5.67 -12.58 6.36
N PRO A 33 -6.70 -12.99 5.60
CA PRO A 33 -6.57 -14.06 4.61
C PRO A 33 -5.57 -13.76 3.48
N VAL A 34 -5.32 -12.48 3.19
CA VAL A 34 -4.49 -12.02 2.08
C VAL A 34 -3.13 -11.49 2.56
N LEU A 35 -3.04 -11.05 3.83
CA LEU A 35 -1.83 -10.46 4.41
C LEU A 35 -0.58 -11.33 4.25
N VAL A 36 -0.65 -12.62 4.57
CA VAL A 36 0.51 -13.53 4.49
C VAL A 36 1.09 -13.56 3.07
N ARG A 37 0.22 -13.65 2.07
CA ARG A 37 0.64 -13.65 0.66
C ARG A 37 1.25 -12.30 0.24
N CYS A 38 0.75 -11.20 0.78
CA CYS A 38 1.30 -9.87 0.52
C CYS A 38 2.67 -9.68 1.19
N GLU A 39 2.88 -10.21 2.38
CA GLU A 39 4.19 -10.20 3.05
C GLU A 39 5.22 -10.98 2.25
N GLU A 40 4.86 -12.18 1.76
CA GLU A 40 5.71 -12.98 0.87
C GLU A 40 6.01 -12.23 -0.42
N ALA A 41 5.00 -11.64 -1.07
CA ALA A 41 5.20 -10.86 -2.28
C ALA A 41 6.17 -9.69 -2.05
N LEU A 42 6.05 -8.96 -0.93
CA LEU A 42 6.97 -7.86 -0.62
C LEU A 42 8.39 -8.33 -0.27
N ARG A 43 8.52 -9.50 0.36
CA ARG A 43 9.83 -10.10 0.68
C ARG A 43 10.61 -10.43 -0.59
N ASP A 44 9.93 -10.95 -1.60
CA ASP A 44 10.57 -11.47 -2.81
C ASP A 44 10.81 -10.36 -3.87
N VAL A 45 10.32 -9.15 -3.63
CA VAL A 45 10.53 -8.00 -4.52
C VAL A 45 11.97 -7.48 -4.39
N VAL A 46 12.77 -7.82 -5.40
CA VAL A 46 14.22 -7.60 -5.56
C VAL A 46 14.76 -6.21 -5.14
N PRO A 47 14.06 -5.09 -5.36
CA PRO A 47 14.60 -3.77 -5.02
C PRO A 47 14.16 -3.22 -3.64
N SER A 48 13.54 -4.02 -2.77
CA SER A 48 13.28 -3.59 -1.37
C SER A 48 14.61 -3.40 -0.64
N ARG A 49 15.13 -2.16 -0.62
CA ARG A 49 16.43 -1.81 0.00
C ARG A 49 16.55 -2.20 1.48
N ASN A 50 15.44 -2.58 2.13
CA ASN A 50 15.38 -2.98 3.52
C ASN A 50 14.66 -4.33 3.78
N GLY A 51 14.12 -5.01 2.77
CA GLY A 51 13.34 -6.25 2.93
C GLY A 51 12.09 -6.10 3.81
N SER A 52 11.56 -4.87 3.96
CA SER A 52 10.44 -4.58 4.84
C SER A 52 9.13 -5.11 4.27
N MET A 53 8.37 -5.81 5.12
CA MET A 53 7.01 -6.30 4.83
C MET A 53 5.93 -5.41 5.47
N ARG A 54 6.32 -4.27 6.07
CA ARG A 54 5.41 -3.40 6.84
C ARG A 54 4.23 -2.90 6.02
N ASP A 55 4.39 -2.78 4.71
CA ASP A 55 3.37 -2.28 3.79
C ASP A 55 2.45 -3.38 3.25
N ALA A 56 2.55 -4.62 3.75
CA ALA A 56 1.72 -5.74 3.31
C ALA A 56 0.22 -5.45 3.46
N HIS A 57 -0.17 -4.67 4.47
CA HIS A 57 -1.56 -4.25 4.68
C HIS A 57 -2.09 -3.32 3.58
N VAL A 58 -1.25 -2.44 3.03
CA VAL A 58 -1.62 -1.56 1.90
C VAL A 58 -1.81 -2.40 0.64
N LEU A 59 -0.89 -3.35 0.40
CA LEU A 59 -0.99 -4.28 -0.73
C LEU A 59 -2.21 -5.19 -0.62
N ALA A 60 -2.48 -5.72 0.57
CA ALA A 60 -3.63 -6.58 0.84
C ALA A 60 -4.95 -5.83 0.63
N LEU A 61 -5.02 -4.57 1.07
CA LEU A 61 -6.18 -3.72 0.81
C LEU A 61 -6.39 -3.55 -0.70
N ALA A 62 -5.37 -3.12 -1.43
CA ALA A 62 -5.46 -2.91 -2.87
C ALA A 62 -5.89 -4.18 -3.62
N TRP A 63 -5.29 -5.33 -3.30
CA TRP A 63 -5.67 -6.61 -3.89
C TRP A 63 -7.09 -7.04 -3.55
N SER A 64 -7.57 -6.80 -2.32
CA SER A 64 -8.92 -7.19 -1.90
C SER A 64 -10.03 -6.50 -2.68
N VAL A 65 -9.72 -5.34 -3.28
CA VAL A 65 -10.67 -4.54 -4.07
C VAL A 65 -10.23 -4.32 -5.52
N GLU A 66 -9.22 -5.07 -5.99
CA GLU A 66 -8.65 -4.96 -7.35
C GLU A 66 -8.27 -3.51 -7.74
N ALA A 67 -7.74 -2.74 -6.79
CA ALA A 67 -7.38 -1.34 -6.99
C ALA A 67 -5.89 -1.13 -7.30
N ASP A 68 -5.59 -0.09 -8.08
CA ASP A 68 -4.23 0.40 -8.25
C ASP A 68 -3.76 1.16 -7.00
N VAL A 69 -2.47 1.06 -6.66
CA VAL A 69 -1.85 1.82 -5.55
C VAL A 69 -1.17 3.07 -6.08
N TRP A 70 -1.62 4.24 -5.62
CA TRP A 70 -0.92 5.50 -5.82
C TRP A 70 -0.19 5.90 -4.54
N THR A 71 1.14 6.00 -4.60
CA THR A 71 1.96 6.43 -3.46
C THR A 71 3.11 7.32 -3.90
N THR A 72 3.44 8.29 -3.06
CA THR A 72 4.67 9.11 -3.20
C THR A 72 5.86 8.50 -2.49
N ASP A 73 5.67 7.42 -1.74
CA ASP A 73 6.74 6.68 -1.09
C ASP A 73 7.61 5.99 -2.16
N ARG A 74 8.89 6.36 -2.19
CA ARG A 74 9.87 5.86 -3.16
C ARG A 74 10.42 4.49 -2.79
N ASP A 75 10.21 4.06 -1.57
CA ASP A 75 10.68 2.76 -1.09
C ASP A 75 9.53 1.75 -0.97
N PHE A 76 8.29 2.14 -1.32
CA PHE A 76 7.14 1.23 -1.34
C PHE A 76 7.39 0.07 -2.30
N ALA A 77 7.39 -1.15 -1.75
CA ALA A 77 7.75 -2.38 -2.47
C ALA A 77 9.10 -2.26 -3.21
N GLY A 78 10.02 -1.42 -2.75
CA GLY A 78 11.36 -1.29 -3.34
C GLY A 78 11.46 -0.63 -4.72
N THR A 79 10.37 -0.26 -5.38
CA THR A 79 10.44 0.39 -6.71
C THR A 79 10.08 1.87 -6.59
N GLY A 80 11.08 2.73 -6.71
CA GLY A 80 10.91 4.18 -6.74
C GLY A 80 9.92 4.63 -7.81
N VAL A 81 8.85 5.27 -7.34
CA VAL A 81 7.75 5.91 -8.09
C VAL A 81 6.66 4.94 -8.55
N ALA A 82 5.49 5.03 -7.89
CA ALA A 82 4.28 4.35 -8.32
C ALA A 82 3.58 5.13 -9.45
N THR A 83 3.72 4.65 -10.68
CA THR A 83 2.59 4.63 -11.63
C THR A 83 2.42 3.19 -12.09
N TRP A 84 1.94 2.36 -11.16
CA TRP A 84 1.53 1.00 -11.49
C TRP A 84 0.10 1.09 -12.01
N SER A 85 -0.07 0.92 -13.31
CA SER A 85 -1.34 0.52 -13.89
C SER A 85 -1.40 -1.02 -13.92
N THR A 86 -2.59 -1.60 -13.84
CA THR A 86 -2.83 -3.05 -13.95
C THR A 86 -1.98 -3.77 -15.03
N PRO A 87 -1.74 -3.21 -16.22
CA PRO A 87 -0.84 -3.81 -17.22
C PRO A 87 0.64 -3.93 -16.82
N ASN A 88 1.17 -2.98 -16.03
CA ASN A 88 2.57 -3.02 -15.57
C ASN A 88 2.78 -4.13 -14.53
N LEU A 89 1.78 -4.35 -13.67
CA LEU A 89 1.77 -5.44 -12.69
C LEU A 89 1.74 -6.83 -13.39
N MET A 90 0.87 -6.99 -14.39
CA MET A 90 0.74 -8.24 -15.13
C MET A 90 1.99 -8.58 -15.96
N ARG A 91 2.72 -7.57 -16.45
CA ARG A 91 3.99 -7.77 -17.16
C ARG A 91 5.11 -8.22 -16.21
N GLY A 92 5.22 -7.63 -15.02
CA GLY A 92 6.17 -8.08 -14.00
C GLY A 92 5.93 -9.54 -13.56
N LEU A 93 4.68 -9.98 -13.49
CA LEU A 93 4.32 -11.38 -13.24
C LEU A 93 4.74 -12.35 -14.36
N ALA A 94 4.76 -11.90 -15.61
CA ALA A 94 5.15 -12.72 -16.75
C ALA A 94 6.67 -12.94 -16.84
N ASP A 95 7.47 -11.95 -16.43
CA ASP A 95 8.94 -12.03 -16.49
C ASP A 95 9.54 -12.96 -15.41
N VAL A 96 8.80 -13.28 -14.35
CA VAL A 96 9.21 -14.25 -13.31
C VAL A 96 9.08 -15.71 -13.77
N GLY A 97 8.39 -15.97 -14.89
CA GLY A 97 8.20 -17.32 -15.46
C GLY A 97 9.19 -17.73 -16.56
N ALA A 98 10.15 -16.88 -16.91
CA ALA A 98 11.06 -17.09 -18.04
C ALA A 98 12.56 -17.17 -17.66
N GLY A 99 12.88 -17.41 -16.38
CA GLY A 99 14.24 -17.59 -15.86
C GLY A 99 14.45 -18.95 -15.22
#